data_AF-G0ANT2-F1
#
_entry.id   AF-G0ANT2-F1
#
_cell.length_a   1.000
_cell.length_b   1.000
_cell.length_c   1.000
_cell.angle_alpha   90.00
_cell.angle_beta   90.00
_cell.angle_gamma   90.00
#
_symmetry.space_group_name_H-M   'P 1'
#
loop_
_entity.id
_entity.type
_entity.pdbx_description
1 polymer ?
#
loop_
_entity_poly.entity_id
_entity_poly.type
_entity_poly.pdbx_seq_one_letter_code
_entity_poly.pdbx_strand_id
1 'polypeptide(L)' 'MSYTPNWGLDYFLLLKLLKINNLHAVKNYFHEISKELNLDLINISTIIQDNKAHISFFSQAMF' A
#
# COMPACT_ATOMS: atom_id res chain seq x y z
N MET A 1 -25.34 -5.13 -0.17
CA MET A 1 -24.35 -4.12 -0.61
C MET A 1 -24.15 -3.14 0.53
N SER A 2 -23.21 -3.40 1.41
CA SER A 2 -22.86 -2.52 2.53
C SER A 2 -21.87 -1.48 2.03
N TYR A 3 -22.25 -0.20 2.07
CA TYR A 3 -21.36 0.93 1.81
C TYR A 3 -20.42 1.09 3.00
N THR A 4 -19.13 0.78 2.82
CA THR A 4 -18.08 1.04 3.80
C THR A 4 -17.25 2.25 3.34
N PRO A 5 -17.56 3.47 3.84
CA PRO A 5 -16.91 4.70 3.40
C PRO A 5 -15.40 4.75 3.66
N ASN A 6 -14.89 3.87 4.52
CA ASN A 6 -13.48 3.77 4.88
C ASN A 6 -12.76 2.59 4.18
N TRP A 7 -13.41 1.92 3.22
CA TRP A 7 -12.82 0.75 2.57
C TRP A 7 -11.94 1.16 1.39
N GLY A 8 -10.71 0.65 1.36
CA GLY A 8 -9.77 0.88 0.28
C GLY A 8 -8.69 1.92 0.61
N LEU A 9 -8.24 2.62 -0.42
CA LEU A 9 -7.08 3.49 -0.36
C LEU A 9 -7.48 4.91 0.12
N ASP A 10 -7.05 5.25 1.33
CA ASP A 10 -7.03 6.61 1.87
C ASP A 10 -5.88 7.40 1.22
N TYR A 11 -6.23 8.15 0.19
CA TYR A 11 -5.28 8.95 -0.58
C TYR A 11 -4.63 10.05 0.26
N PHE A 12 -5.36 10.65 1.21
CA PHE A 12 -4.83 11.74 2.03
C PHE A 12 -3.78 11.23 3.01
N LEU A 13 -4.04 10.08 3.65
CA LEU A 13 -3.06 9.42 4.50
C LEU A 13 -1.83 9.02 3.70
N LEU A 14 -2.00 8.35 2.55
CA LEU A 14 -0.89 7.94 1.70
C LEU A 14 -0.04 9.14 1.26
N LEU A 15 -0.68 10.22 0.79
CA LEU A 15 0.01 11.45 0.38
C LEU A 15 0.80 12.07 1.54
N LYS A 16 0.23 12.09 2.75
CA LYS A 16 0.91 12.59 3.96
C LYS A 16 2.16 11.75 4.26
N LEU A 17 2.05 10.43 4.21
CA LEU A 17 3.17 9.51 4.47
C LEU A 17 4.29 9.64 3.42
N LEU A 18 3.93 9.81 2.14
CA LEU A 18 4.88 10.03 1.05
C LEU A 18 5.58 11.39 1.18
N LYS A 19 4.85 12.47 1.53
CA LYS A 19 5.43 13.81 1.73
C LYS A 19 6.47 13.86 2.83
N ILE A 20 6.31 13.07 3.90
CA ILE A 20 7.28 12.99 4.99
C ILE A 20 8.35 11.92 4.76
N ASN A 21 8.40 11.33 3.56
CA ASN A 21 9.33 10.26 3.17
C ASN A 21 9.33 9.04 4.12
N ASN A 22 8.18 8.73 4.74
CA ASN A 22 8.06 7.61 5.68
C ASN A 22 7.70 6.32 4.94
N LEU A 23 8.68 5.77 4.21
CA LEU A 23 8.50 4.58 3.36
C LEU A 23 8.10 3.35 4.18
N HIS A 24 8.56 3.24 5.43
CA HIS A 24 8.18 2.15 6.32
C HIS A 24 6.68 2.19 6.65
N ALA A 25 6.14 3.39 6.95
CA ALA A 25 4.71 3.56 7.18
C ALA A 25 3.89 3.30 5.91
N VAL A 26 4.38 3.70 4.73
CA VAL A 26 3.74 3.37 3.45
C VAL A 26 3.70 1.86 3.23
N LYS A 27 4.81 1.16 3.48
CA LYS A 27 4.88 -0.31 3.39
C LYS A 27 3.87 -0.98 4.33
N ASN A 28 3.81 -0.56 5.60
CA ASN A 28 2.86 -1.09 6.57
C ASN A 28 1.41 -0.81 6.16
N TYR A 29 1.13 0.39 5.67
CA TYR A 29 -0.21 0.77 5.21
C TYR A 29 -0.73 -0.18 4.14
N PHE A 30 0.09 -0.47 3.12
CA PHE A 30 -0.27 -1.43 2.08
C PHE A 30 -0.31 -2.88 2.57
N HIS A 31 0.50 -3.23 3.56
CA HIS A 31 0.47 -4.56 4.17
C HIS A 31 -0.86 -4.81 4.90
N GLU A 32 -1.39 -3.83 5.64
CA GLU A 32 -2.71 -3.96 6.28
C GLU A 32 -3.84 -4.06 5.25
N ILE A 33 -3.81 -3.24 4.19
CA ILE A 33 -4.78 -3.36 3.07
C ILE A 33 -4.72 -4.76 2.46
N SER A 34 -3.52 -5.31 2.23
CA SER A 34 -3.40 -6.64 1.64
C SER A 34 -4.02 -7.74 2.51
N LYS A 35 -3.92 -7.63 3.83
CA LYS A 35 -4.59 -8.54 4.77
C LYS A 35 -6.10 -8.43 4.71
N GLU A 36 -6.64 -7.21 4.70
CA GLU A 36 -8.09 -6.99 4.56
C GLU A 36 -8.65 -7.55 3.24
N LEU A 37 -7.86 -7.48 2.17
CA LEU A 37 -8.21 -7.99 0.85
C LEU A 37 -7.90 -9.48 0.65
N ASN A 38 -7.34 -10.17 1.66
CA ASN A 38 -6.85 -11.56 1.55
C ASN A 38 -5.90 -11.77 0.36
N LEU A 39 -5.02 -10.82 0.08
CA LEU A 39 -3.99 -10.93 -0.94
C LEU A 39 -2.76 -11.63 -0.36
N ASP A 40 -2.31 -12.69 -1.01
CA ASP A 40 -1.09 -13.42 -0.63
C ASP A 40 0.16 -12.71 -1.17
N LEU A 41 0.54 -11.63 -0.51
CA LEU A 41 1.73 -10.84 -0.84
C LEU A 41 2.95 -11.32 -0.05
N ILE A 42 3.98 -11.71 -0.77
CA ILE A 42 5.30 -12.07 -0.20
C ILE A 42 6.05 -10.82 0.25
N ASN A 43 5.97 -9.74 -0.54
CA ASN A 43 6.70 -8.52 -0.25
C ASN A 43 6.05 -7.28 -0.86
N ILE A 44 6.36 -6.13 -0.26
CA ILE A 44 6.02 -4.80 -0.75
C ILE A 44 7.31 -3.98 -0.73
N SER A 45 7.65 -3.39 -1.87
CA SER A 45 8.75 -2.45 -2.02
C SER A 45 8.23 -1.04 -2.29
N THR A 46 8.86 -0.04 -1.71
CA THR A 46 8.49 1.37 -1.88
C THR A 46 9.74 2.20 -2.09
N ILE A 47 9.80 2.94 -3.19
CA ILE A 47 10.91 3.82 -3.57
C ILE A 47 10.31 5.17 -3.96
N ILE A 48 10.97 6.27 -3.58
CA ILE A 48 10.64 7.60 -4.10
C ILE A 48 11.80 8.07 -4.97
N GLN A 49 11.51 8.36 -6.23
CA GLN A 49 12.48 8.83 -7.22
C GLN A 49 11.80 9.83 -8.16
N ASP A 50 12.50 10.89 -8.54
CA ASP A 50 12.01 11.90 -9.50
C ASP A 50 10.61 12.45 -9.17
N ASN A 51 10.36 12.69 -7.88
CA ASN A 51 9.08 13.14 -7.33
C ASN A 51 7.89 12.18 -7.61
N LYS A 52 8.19 10.90 -7.82
CA LYS A 52 7.22 9.81 -8.00
C LYS A 52 7.42 8.75 -6.93
N ALA A 53 6.32 8.22 -6.43
CA ALA A 53 6.32 7.07 -5.55
C ALA A 53 6.12 5.79 -6.38
N HIS A 54 7.10 4.90 -6.34
CA HIS A 54 7.05 3.58 -6.93
C HIS A 54 6.73 2.57 -5.84
N ILE A 55 5.58 1.91 -5.95
CA ILE A 55 5.14 0.88 -5.02
C ILE A 55 4.98 -0.42 -5.81
N SER A 56 5.78 -1.42 -5.47
CA SER A 56 5.77 -2.73 -6.13
C SER A 56 5.27 -3.80 -5.18
N PHE A 57 4.30 -4.58 -5.65
CA PHE A 57 3.69 -5.69 -4.91
C PHE A 57 4.17 -7.01 -5.51
N PHE A 58 4.65 -7.92 -4.66
CA PHE A 58 5.11 -9.24 -5.07
C PHE A 58 4.20 -10.29 -4.44
N SER A 59 3.47 -11.02 -5.27
CA SER A 59 2.63 -12.15 -4.86
C SER A 59 3.23 -13.46 -5.31
N GLN A 60 2.93 -14.55 -4.59
CA GLN A 60 3.25 -15.88 -5.10
C GLN A 60 2.25 -16.22 -6.20
N ALA A 61 2.72 -16.47 -7.42
CA ALA A 61 1.86 -17.01 -8.46
C ALA A 61 1.55 -18.47 -8.10
N MET A 62 0.33 -18.75 -7.63
CA MET A 62 -0.19 -20.11 -7.56
C MET A 62 -0.70 -20.46 -8.98
N PHE A 63 0.07 -21.28 -9.69
CA PHE A 63 -0.39 -21.97 -10.90
C PHE A 63 -1.14 -23.25 -10.51
#